data_AF-A0A0R3ML18-F1
#
_entry.id   AF-A0A0R3ML18-F1
#
_cell.length_a   1.000
_cell.length_b   1.000
_cell.length_c   1.000
_cell.angle_alpha   90.00
_cell.angle_beta   90.00
_cell.angle_gamma   90.00
#
_symmetry.space_group_name_H-M   'P 1'
#
loop_
_entity.id
_entity.type
_entity.pdbx_description
1 polymer ?
#
loop_
_entity_poly.entity_id
_entity_poly.type
_entity_poly.pdbx_seq_one_letter_code
_entity_poly.pdbx_strand_id
1 'polypeptide(L)'
;MILFRKLIVVLSVFLVSVGAVALGRRAYVEAIGSDEMDYRGEKIRLSKKYVDYDDYKNDPANLAASEIPRVEKLMTDAQVGPDFADWHDVAHQLSKIKFPGYGMASGENVVAAGREFAVRFMEIPQVAKERYFVLEKLAGGTFRLADDFVAQCDPGSAFAPISTIHLVDDRLVYADRNGRVVRETPVAR
;
A
#
# COMPACT_ATOMS: atom_id res chain seq x y z
N MET A 1 -20.43 52.47 -13.25
CA MET A 1 -19.46 52.19 -14.35
C MET A 1 -18.00 52.03 -13.86
N ILE A 2 -17.53 52.82 -12.89
CA ILE A 2 -16.13 52.77 -12.39
C ILE A 2 -15.80 51.47 -11.63
N LEU A 3 -16.74 50.94 -10.82
CA LEU A 3 -16.58 49.68 -10.09
C LEU A 3 -16.40 48.47 -11.01
N PHE A 4 -17.11 48.45 -12.14
CA PHE A 4 -17.07 47.34 -13.11
C PHE A 4 -15.72 47.26 -13.85
N ARG A 5 -15.13 48.42 -14.19
CA ARG A 5 -13.79 48.48 -14.82
C ARG A 5 -12.67 48.01 -13.89
N LYS A 6 -12.74 48.36 -12.59
CA LYS A 6 -11.76 47.89 -11.60
C LYS A 6 -11.84 46.37 -11.40
N LEU A 7 -13.06 45.81 -11.38
CA LEU A 7 -13.27 44.36 -11.26
C LEU A 7 -12.68 43.60 -12.46
N ILE A 8 -12.87 44.09 -13.68
CA ILE A 8 -12.30 43.47 -14.89
C ILE A 8 -10.77 43.45 -14.82
N VAL A 9 -10.13 44.57 -14.45
CA VAL A 9 -8.66 44.64 -14.36
C VAL A 9 -8.12 43.67 -13.31
N VAL A 10 -8.74 43.61 -12.12
CA VAL A 10 -8.33 42.68 -11.06
C VAL A 10 -8.48 41.23 -11.50
N LEU A 11 -9.60 40.88 -12.15
CA LEU A 11 -9.83 39.53 -12.66
C LEU A 11 -8.83 39.16 -13.76
N SER A 12 -8.52 40.08 -14.68
CA SER A 12 -7.53 39.86 -15.73
C SER A 12 -6.12 39.64 -15.17
N VAL A 13 -5.68 40.45 -14.20
CA VAL A 13 -4.39 40.26 -13.54
C VAL A 13 -4.34 38.91 -12.84
N PHE A 14 -5.40 38.56 -12.09
CA PHE A 14 -5.48 37.26 -11.41
C PHE A 14 -5.38 36.09 -12.40
N LEU A 15 -6.13 36.12 -13.51
CA LEU A 15 -6.08 35.07 -14.53
C LEU A 15 -4.70 34.94 -15.17
N VAL A 16 -4.02 36.05 -15.46
CA VAL A 16 -2.66 36.04 -16.01
C VAL A 16 -1.67 35.46 -15.00
N SER A 17 -1.74 35.84 -13.73
CA SER A 17 -0.88 35.30 -12.67
C SER A 17 -1.07 33.81 -12.48
N VAL A 18 -2.32 33.33 -12.42
CA VAL A 18 -2.64 31.90 -12.32
C VAL A 18 -2.13 31.14 -13.55
N GLY A 19 -2.32 31.71 -14.75
CA GLY A 19 -1.81 31.12 -16.00
C GLY A 19 -0.29 31.00 -16.03
N ALA A 20 0.44 32.05 -15.62
CA ALA A 20 1.89 32.04 -15.55
C ALA A 20 2.42 31.00 -14.55
N VAL A 21 1.80 30.89 -13.37
CA VAL A 21 2.15 29.87 -12.36
C VAL A 21 1.89 28.46 -12.89
N ALA A 22 0.75 28.22 -13.54
CA ALA A 22 0.42 26.92 -14.10
C ALA A 22 1.39 26.49 -15.22
N LEU A 23 1.74 27.41 -16.14
CA LEU A 23 2.71 27.15 -17.20
C LEU A 23 4.12 26.94 -16.62
N GLY A 24 4.51 27.74 -15.63
CA GLY A 24 5.77 27.57 -14.91
C GLY A 24 5.88 26.20 -14.24
N ARG A 25 4.84 25.77 -13.51
CA ARG A 25 4.79 24.43 -12.90
C ARG A 25 4.87 23.33 -13.95
N ARG A 26 4.17 23.46 -15.08
CA ARG A 26 4.21 22.46 -16.16
C ARG A 26 5.60 22.35 -16.78
N ALA A 27 6.23 23.46 -17.10
CA ALA A 27 7.59 23.48 -17.66
C ALA A 27 8.60 22.88 -16.67
N TYR A 28 8.46 23.18 -15.38
CA TYR A 28 9.28 22.60 -14.32
C TYR A 28 9.11 21.08 -14.23
N VAL A 29 7.88 20.57 -14.14
CA VAL A 29 7.61 19.12 -14.11
C VAL A 29 8.15 18.42 -15.36
N GLU A 30 8.00 19.04 -16.53
CA GLU A 30 8.52 18.46 -17.78
C GLU A 30 10.05 18.35 -17.77
N ALA A 31 10.73 19.38 -17.25
CA ALA A 31 12.18 19.47 -17.24
C ALA A 31 12.86 18.56 -16.21
N ILE A 32 12.24 18.38 -15.03
CA ILE A 32 12.91 17.72 -13.89
C ILE A 32 12.14 16.55 -13.27
N GLY A 33 10.88 16.32 -13.68
CA GLY A 33 10.09 15.21 -13.14
C GLY A 33 10.49 13.87 -13.77
N SER A 34 10.23 12.79 -13.02
CA SER A 34 10.40 11.41 -13.48
C SER A 34 9.02 10.76 -13.67
N ASP A 35 8.83 10.08 -14.80
CA ASP A 35 7.68 9.19 -15.04
C ASP A 35 8.04 7.71 -14.83
N GLU A 36 9.16 7.43 -14.18
CA GLU A 36 9.59 6.09 -13.79
C GLU A 36 10.08 6.05 -12.34
N MET A 37 9.97 4.88 -11.71
CA MET A 37 10.54 4.60 -10.39
C MET A 37 11.20 3.21 -10.35
N ASP A 38 12.25 3.07 -9.55
CA ASP A 38 12.86 1.78 -9.28
C ASP A 38 12.06 1.01 -8.22
N TYR A 39 11.71 -0.24 -8.52
CA TYR A 39 11.07 -1.13 -7.58
C TYR A 39 11.55 -2.56 -7.80
N ARG A 40 12.23 -3.13 -6.79
CA ARG A 40 12.78 -4.51 -6.82
C ARG A 40 13.63 -4.82 -8.06
N GLY A 41 14.41 -3.85 -8.52
CA GLY A 41 15.29 -3.99 -9.69
C GLY A 41 14.61 -3.73 -11.04
N GLU A 42 13.31 -3.45 -11.03
CA GLU A 42 12.52 -3.11 -12.22
C GLU A 42 12.25 -1.60 -12.29
N LYS A 43 12.21 -1.06 -13.51
CA LYS A 43 11.73 0.31 -13.78
C LYS A 43 10.22 0.29 -13.99
N ILE A 44 9.45 0.84 -13.06
CA ILE A 44 7.98 0.92 -13.12
C ILE A 44 7.56 2.28 -13.67
N ARG A 45 6.70 2.28 -14.69
CA ARG A 45 6.17 3.49 -15.30
C ARG A 45 5.03 4.11 -14.47
N LEU A 46 5.13 5.41 -14.24
CA LEU A 46 4.12 6.23 -13.59
C LEU A 46 3.14 6.79 -14.62
N SER A 47 1.96 7.25 -14.19
CA SER A 47 0.93 7.79 -15.08
C SER A 47 1.33 9.11 -15.73
N LYS A 48 2.25 9.84 -15.08
CA LYS A 48 2.83 11.11 -15.53
C LYS A 48 4.16 11.34 -14.82
N LYS A 49 4.84 12.42 -15.18
CA LYS A 49 6.02 12.90 -14.46
C LYS A 49 5.65 13.45 -13.08
N TYR A 50 6.37 13.01 -12.06
CA TYR A 50 6.32 13.58 -10.71
C TYR A 50 7.69 14.15 -10.36
N VAL A 51 7.68 15.33 -9.72
CA VAL A 51 8.87 15.93 -9.13
C VAL A 51 8.96 15.57 -7.65
N ASP A 52 7.81 15.60 -6.99
CA ASP A 52 7.69 15.50 -5.54
C ASP A 52 7.06 14.16 -5.16
N TYR A 53 7.61 13.54 -4.11
CA TYR A 53 7.13 12.25 -3.62
C TYR A 53 5.72 12.35 -3.03
N ASP A 54 5.35 13.47 -2.41
CA ASP A 54 4.00 13.71 -1.90
C ASP A 54 3.01 13.90 -3.06
N ASP A 55 3.39 14.58 -4.14
CA ASP A 55 2.54 14.67 -5.35
C ASP A 55 2.28 13.25 -5.93
N TYR A 56 3.30 12.38 -5.94
CA TYR A 56 3.18 10.98 -6.37
C TYR A 56 2.29 10.15 -5.41
N LYS A 57 2.55 10.24 -4.11
CA LYS A 57 1.89 9.43 -3.09
C LYS A 57 0.40 9.80 -2.94
N ASN A 58 0.06 11.07 -3.10
CA ASN A 58 -1.30 11.55 -2.95
C ASN A 58 -2.13 11.46 -4.24
N ASP A 59 -1.55 11.02 -5.36
CA ASP A 59 -2.27 10.81 -6.60
C ASP A 59 -2.86 9.38 -6.64
N PRO A 60 -4.20 9.20 -6.59
CA PRO A 60 -4.83 7.89 -6.60
C PRO A 60 -4.65 7.13 -7.93
N ALA A 61 -4.18 7.82 -8.98
CA ALA A 61 -3.89 7.25 -10.29
C ALA A 61 -2.40 7.44 -10.66
N ASN A 62 -1.49 7.22 -9.69
CA ASN A 62 -0.05 7.45 -9.88
C ASN A 62 0.70 6.45 -10.78
N LEU A 63 0.20 5.23 -10.92
CA LEU A 63 0.76 4.22 -11.83
C LEU A 63 0.18 4.34 -13.24
N ALA A 64 1.01 4.08 -14.26
CA ALA A 64 0.48 3.84 -15.59
C ALA A 64 -0.43 2.61 -15.57
N ALA A 65 -1.61 2.68 -16.19
CA ALA A 65 -2.59 1.59 -16.14
C ALA A 65 -2.04 0.24 -16.63
N SER A 66 -1.09 0.27 -17.58
CA SER A 66 -0.39 -0.92 -18.09
C SER A 66 0.55 -1.57 -17.07
N GLU A 67 0.99 -0.84 -16.04
CA GLU A 67 1.91 -1.34 -15.00
C GLU A 67 1.19 -2.02 -13.85
N ILE A 68 -0.10 -1.73 -13.63
CA ILE A 68 -0.86 -2.24 -12.48
C ILE A 68 -0.76 -3.78 -12.36
N PRO A 69 -1.00 -4.59 -13.42
CA PRO A 69 -0.87 -6.04 -13.32
C PRO A 69 0.56 -6.52 -13.06
N ARG A 70 1.57 -5.78 -13.57
CA ARG A 70 2.98 -6.11 -13.35
C ARG A 70 3.39 -5.83 -11.91
N VAL A 71 2.97 -4.70 -11.36
CA VAL A 71 3.23 -4.33 -9.96
C VAL A 71 2.55 -5.29 -9.00
N GLU A 72 1.28 -5.63 -9.25
CA GLU A 72 0.57 -6.67 -8.49
C GLU A 72 1.39 -7.95 -8.48
N LYS A 73 1.80 -8.45 -9.65
CA LYS A 73 2.60 -9.67 -9.77
C LYS A 73 3.93 -9.59 -9.01
N LEU A 74 4.67 -8.49 -9.15
CA LEU A 74 5.94 -8.29 -8.44
C LEU A 74 5.77 -8.31 -6.92
N MET A 75 4.64 -7.81 -6.42
CA MET A 75 4.31 -7.85 -5.00
C MET A 75 3.84 -9.23 -4.56
N THR A 76 3.04 -9.96 -5.34
CA THR A 76 2.53 -11.28 -4.94
C THR A 76 3.57 -12.37 -5.06
N ASP A 77 4.47 -12.29 -6.06
CA ASP A 77 5.51 -13.30 -6.31
C ASP A 77 6.72 -13.13 -5.39
N ALA A 78 6.83 -12.00 -4.68
CA ALA A 78 7.95 -11.76 -3.78
C ALA A 78 7.94 -12.76 -2.61
N GLN A 79 8.97 -13.61 -2.54
CA GLN A 79 9.08 -14.58 -1.45
C GLN A 79 9.50 -13.93 -0.13
N VAL A 80 9.02 -14.54 0.96
CA VAL A 80 9.34 -14.21 2.35
C VAL A 80 9.94 -15.44 3.01
N GLY A 81 10.94 -15.26 3.87
CA GLY A 81 11.55 -16.37 4.61
C GLY A 81 10.55 -17.08 5.53
N PRO A 82 10.72 -18.39 5.78
CA PRO A 82 9.82 -19.13 6.67
C PRO A 82 10.07 -18.85 8.15
N ASP A 83 11.29 -18.49 8.53
CA ASP A 83 11.70 -18.22 9.91
C ASP A 83 12.54 -16.93 9.96
N PHE A 84 12.44 -16.21 11.07
CA PHE A 84 13.09 -14.93 11.31
C PHE A 84 13.72 -14.90 12.69
N ALA A 85 14.91 -14.32 12.77
CA ALA A 85 15.65 -14.23 14.03
C ALA A 85 14.94 -13.35 15.06
N ASP A 86 14.32 -12.26 14.60
CA ASP A 86 13.63 -11.28 15.43
C ASP A 86 12.69 -10.40 14.60
N TRP A 87 12.08 -9.41 15.25
CA TRP A 87 11.20 -8.45 14.59
C TRP A 87 11.92 -7.54 13.58
N HIS A 88 13.21 -7.27 13.78
CA HIS A 88 13.98 -6.44 12.86
C HIS A 88 14.17 -7.14 11.51
N ASP A 89 14.44 -8.44 11.53
CA ASP A 89 14.54 -9.27 10.32
C ASP A 89 13.19 -9.32 9.56
N VAL A 90 12.07 -9.52 10.28
CA VAL A 90 10.73 -9.41 9.70
C VAL A 90 10.53 -8.06 9.02
N ALA A 91 10.76 -6.96 9.74
CA ALA A 91 10.54 -5.61 9.23
C ALA A 91 11.41 -5.32 8.00
N HIS A 92 12.67 -5.75 8.03
CA HIS A 92 13.60 -5.61 6.92
C HIS A 92 13.15 -6.39 5.69
N GLN A 93 12.71 -7.65 5.83
CA GLN A 93 12.20 -8.42 4.69
C GLN A 93 10.92 -7.82 4.11
N LEU A 94 9.94 -7.46 4.96
CA LEU A 94 8.68 -6.86 4.49
C LEU A 94 8.90 -5.49 3.84
N SER A 95 9.86 -4.68 4.31
CA SER A 95 10.19 -3.40 3.68
C SER A 95 10.73 -3.53 2.25
N LYS A 96 11.34 -4.67 1.89
CA LYS A 96 11.81 -4.97 0.53
C LYS A 96 10.69 -5.37 -0.42
N ILE A 97 9.51 -5.68 0.11
CA ILE A 97 8.31 -6.05 -0.65
C ILE A 97 7.36 -4.86 -0.74
N LYS A 98 7.35 -3.97 0.25
CA LYS A 98 6.50 -2.79 0.26
C LYS A 98 6.71 -1.94 -1.00
N PHE A 99 5.63 -1.65 -1.73
CA PHE A 99 5.68 -0.70 -2.83
C PHE A 99 5.79 0.75 -2.30
N PRO A 100 6.68 1.60 -2.85
CA PRO A 100 6.80 2.99 -2.41
C PRO A 100 5.51 3.78 -2.63
N GLY A 101 5.12 4.63 -1.69
CA GLY A 101 3.85 5.38 -1.71
C GLY A 101 2.65 4.66 -1.09
N TYR A 102 2.67 3.33 -0.98
CA TYR A 102 1.49 2.54 -0.57
C TYR A 102 1.57 2.07 0.89
N GLY A 103 0.41 1.73 1.45
CA GLY A 103 0.23 1.41 2.86
C GLY A 103 0.91 0.11 3.31
N MET A 104 1.40 0.12 4.55
CA MET A 104 1.75 -1.09 5.31
C MET A 104 1.31 -0.85 6.75
N ALA A 105 0.60 -1.81 7.33
CA ALA A 105 0.00 -1.67 8.65
C ALA A 105 0.01 -3.00 9.42
N SER A 106 -0.51 -2.95 10.64
CA SER A 106 -0.60 -4.08 11.56
C SER A 106 -2.05 -4.35 11.90
N GLY A 107 -2.43 -5.63 11.93
CA GLY A 107 -3.68 -6.07 12.54
C GLY A 107 -3.52 -6.31 14.04
N GLU A 108 -4.61 -6.67 14.70
CA GLU A 108 -4.55 -7.15 16.08
C GLU A 108 -3.75 -8.46 16.17
N ASN A 109 -2.95 -8.60 17.23
CA ASN A 109 -2.26 -9.86 17.49
C ASN A 109 -3.29 -10.92 17.90
N VAL A 110 -3.09 -12.16 17.44
CA VAL A 110 -3.92 -13.30 17.84
C VAL A 110 -3.22 -14.00 19.01
N VAL A 111 -3.85 -14.03 20.18
CA VAL A 111 -3.33 -14.75 21.35
C VAL A 111 -4.32 -15.81 21.78
N ALA A 112 -3.96 -17.08 21.59
CA ALA A 112 -4.85 -18.21 21.85
C ALA A 112 -4.06 -19.51 22.05
N ALA A 113 -4.56 -20.40 22.91
CA ALA A 113 -3.94 -21.69 23.22
C ALA A 113 -2.43 -21.61 23.57
N GLY A 114 -2.00 -20.52 24.23
CA GLY A 114 -0.60 -20.29 24.59
C GLY A 114 0.32 -19.83 23.44
N ARG A 115 -0.26 -19.54 22.27
CA ARG A 115 0.45 -19.06 21.07
C ARG A 115 0.11 -17.59 20.84
N GLU A 116 1.06 -16.84 20.27
CA GLU A 116 0.89 -15.44 19.88
C GLU A 116 1.26 -15.29 18.40
N PHE A 117 0.39 -14.64 17.61
CA PHE A 117 0.63 -14.35 16.21
C PHE A 117 0.59 -12.84 15.96
N ALA A 118 1.64 -12.32 15.34
CA ALA A 118 1.70 -10.95 14.86
C ALA A 118 1.16 -10.87 13.43
N VAL A 119 0.27 -9.90 13.19
CA VAL A 119 -0.40 -9.73 11.89
C VAL A 119 0.12 -8.46 11.22
N ARG A 120 0.59 -8.59 9.98
CA ARG A 120 0.96 -7.46 9.12
C ARG A 120 0.26 -7.56 7.79
N PHE A 121 0.01 -6.43 7.18
CA PHE A 121 -0.51 -6.39 5.83
C PHE A 121 0.02 -5.19 5.07
N MET A 122 0.07 -5.31 3.75
CA MET A 122 0.46 -4.24 2.83
C MET A 122 -0.56 -4.11 1.72
N GLU A 123 -0.81 -2.87 1.33
CA GLU A 123 -1.67 -2.53 0.20
C GLU A 123 -0.99 -2.91 -1.11
N ILE A 124 -1.73 -3.56 -2.02
CA ILE A 124 -1.28 -3.79 -3.39
C ILE A 124 -1.81 -2.64 -4.27
N PRO A 125 -0.93 -1.90 -4.97
CA PRO A 125 -1.28 -0.71 -5.72
C PRO A 125 -2.46 -0.87 -6.67
N GLN A 126 -3.49 -0.02 -6.49
CA GLN A 126 -4.60 0.20 -7.42
C GLN A 126 -5.41 -1.05 -7.83
N VAL A 127 -5.35 -2.14 -7.05
CA VAL A 127 -6.10 -3.38 -7.34
C VAL A 127 -7.11 -3.76 -6.25
N ALA A 128 -7.30 -2.90 -5.24
CA ALA A 128 -8.18 -3.17 -4.10
C ALA A 128 -7.87 -4.54 -3.45
N LYS A 129 -6.58 -4.81 -3.22
CA LYS A 129 -6.11 -6.03 -2.55
C LYS A 129 -5.10 -5.67 -1.49
N GLU A 130 -4.99 -6.52 -0.49
CA GLU A 130 -3.97 -6.46 0.54
C GLU A 130 -3.27 -7.83 0.64
N ARG A 131 -1.95 -7.81 0.82
CA ARG A 131 -1.17 -9.01 1.14
C ARG A 131 -0.92 -9.07 2.63
N TYR A 132 -1.35 -10.16 3.26
CA TYR A 132 -1.25 -10.44 4.69
C TYR A 132 -0.08 -11.36 4.99
N PHE A 133 0.59 -11.09 6.10
CA PHE A 133 1.63 -11.91 6.69
C PHE A 133 1.26 -12.18 8.14
N VAL A 134 1.07 -13.45 8.48
CA VAL A 134 0.82 -13.88 9.85
C VAL A 134 2.04 -14.60 10.38
N LEU A 135 2.58 -14.11 11.47
CA LEU A 135 3.85 -14.54 12.03
C LEU A 135 3.62 -15.10 13.42
N GLU A 136 3.86 -16.38 13.62
CA GLU A 136 3.88 -16.97 14.95
C GLU A 136 5.13 -16.49 15.69
N LYS A 137 4.94 -15.99 16.91
CA LYS A 137 6.02 -15.64 17.81
C LYS A 137 6.40 -16.86 18.63
N LEU A 138 7.66 -17.27 18.52
CA LEU A 138 8.19 -18.45 19.19
C LEU A 138 8.94 -18.07 20.46
N ALA A 139 9.31 -19.09 21.24
CA ALA A 139 10.18 -18.92 22.40
C ALA A 139 11.54 -18.31 21.98
N GLY A 140 12.08 -17.43 22.81
CA GLY A 140 13.35 -16.74 22.51
C GLY A 140 13.21 -15.52 21.58
N GLY A 141 11.98 -15.14 21.20
CA GLY A 141 11.74 -13.90 20.44
C GLY A 141 11.90 -14.04 18.93
N THR A 142 12.06 -15.26 18.42
CA THR A 142 12.07 -15.57 16.98
C THR A 142 10.65 -15.60 16.43
N PHE A 143 10.52 -15.52 15.10
CA PHE A 143 9.24 -15.57 14.42
C PHE A 143 9.25 -16.64 13.33
N ARG A 144 8.08 -17.22 13.06
CA ARG A 144 7.85 -18.13 11.93
C ARG A 144 6.66 -17.65 11.12
N LEU A 145 6.77 -17.68 9.80
CA LEU A 145 5.67 -17.39 8.89
C LEU A 145 4.62 -18.51 8.99
N ALA A 146 3.46 -18.17 9.55
CA ALA A 146 2.32 -19.06 9.70
C ALA A 146 1.41 -19.02 8.46
N ASP A 147 1.27 -17.85 7.83
CA ASP A 147 0.51 -17.68 6.60
C ASP A 147 0.97 -16.43 5.82
N ASP A 148 0.78 -16.49 4.51
CA ASP A 148 1.08 -15.42 3.55
C ASP A 148 0.09 -15.53 2.40
N PHE A 149 -0.82 -14.55 2.30
CA PHE A 149 -1.90 -14.61 1.33
C PHE A 149 -2.39 -13.22 0.90
N VAL A 150 -3.08 -13.19 -0.22
CA VAL A 150 -3.72 -11.97 -0.75
C VAL A 150 -5.22 -12.05 -0.50
N ALA A 151 -5.78 -10.96 0.03
CA ALA A 151 -7.21 -10.79 0.24
C ALA A 151 -7.75 -9.64 -0.62
N GLN A 152 -8.92 -9.84 -1.21
CA GLN A 152 -9.62 -8.85 -2.00
C GLN A 152 -10.41 -7.91 -1.09
N CYS A 153 -10.19 -6.60 -1.23
CA CYS A 153 -11.03 -5.59 -0.62
C CYS A 153 -12.33 -5.47 -1.41
N ASP A 154 -13.46 -5.33 -0.70
CA ASP A 154 -14.75 -5.07 -1.31
C ASP A 154 -14.71 -3.70 -2.04
N PRO A 155 -15.16 -3.63 -3.31
CA PRO A 155 -15.19 -2.37 -4.06
C PRO A 155 -15.96 -1.27 -3.31
N GLY A 156 -15.31 -0.13 -3.09
CA GLY A 156 -15.90 1.01 -2.38
C GLY A 156 -15.95 0.88 -0.85
N SER A 157 -15.45 -0.22 -0.28
CA SER A 157 -15.27 -0.36 1.16
C SER A 157 -14.05 0.43 1.63
N ALA A 158 -14.21 1.19 2.71
CA ALA A 158 -13.09 1.80 3.44
C ALA A 158 -12.46 0.85 4.48
N PHE A 159 -12.97 -0.39 4.57
CA PHE A 159 -12.57 -1.36 5.58
C PHE A 159 -11.63 -2.41 4.98
N ALA A 160 -10.68 -2.86 5.80
CA ALA A 160 -9.81 -3.98 5.48
C ALA A 160 -10.63 -5.26 5.17
N PRO A 161 -10.16 -6.12 4.26
CA PRO A 161 -10.84 -7.35 3.88
C PRO A 161 -10.88 -8.37 5.03
N ILE A 162 -9.91 -8.33 5.94
CA ILE A 162 -9.90 -9.12 7.16
C ILE A 162 -10.14 -8.20 8.36
N SER A 163 -11.17 -8.51 9.14
CA SER A 163 -11.51 -7.76 10.36
C SER A 163 -11.10 -8.51 11.62
N THR A 164 -11.18 -9.84 11.62
CA THR A 164 -10.80 -10.66 12.78
C THR A 164 -10.04 -11.90 12.35
N ILE A 165 -9.17 -12.37 13.24
CA ILE A 165 -8.41 -13.60 13.08
C ILE A 165 -8.48 -14.38 14.38
N HIS A 166 -8.83 -15.66 14.30
CA HIS A 166 -8.94 -16.54 15.46
C HIS A 166 -8.13 -17.82 15.24
N LEU A 167 -7.57 -18.37 16.31
CA LEU A 167 -7.02 -19.73 16.30
C LEU A 167 -8.10 -20.69 16.80
N VAL A 168 -8.53 -21.62 15.93
CA VAL A 168 -9.52 -22.67 16.24
C VAL A 168 -8.94 -24.00 15.79
N ASP A 169 -8.78 -24.96 16.70
CA ASP A 169 -8.29 -26.31 16.40
C ASP A 169 -7.03 -26.34 15.52
N ASP A 170 -6.01 -25.57 15.91
CA ASP A 170 -4.74 -25.41 15.17
C ASP A 170 -4.91 -24.85 13.74
N ARG A 171 -5.95 -24.05 13.52
CA ARG A 171 -6.18 -23.29 12.27
C ARG A 171 -6.36 -21.81 12.56
N LEU A 172 -5.72 -20.98 11.75
CA LEU A 172 -6.05 -19.56 11.67
C LEU A 172 -7.29 -19.40 10.79
N VAL A 173 -8.35 -18.84 11.37
CA VAL A 173 -9.63 -18.52 10.71
C VAL A 173 -9.70 -17.02 10.55
N TYR A 174 -9.82 -16.56 9.31
CA TYR A 174 -9.86 -15.15 8.94
C TYR A 174 -11.28 -14.77 8.54
N ALA A 175 -11.85 -13.74 9.16
CA ALA A 175 -13.20 -13.31 8.84
C ALA A 175 -13.27 -11.83 8.49
N ASP A 176 -14.20 -11.49 7.59
CA ASP A 176 -14.55 -10.10 7.31
C ASP A 176 -15.38 -9.51 8.45
N ARG A 177 -15.68 -8.20 8.36
CA ARG A 177 -16.46 -7.48 9.38
C ARG A 177 -17.86 -8.02 9.64
N ASN A 178 -18.42 -8.81 8.72
CA ASN A 178 -19.74 -9.42 8.86
C ASN A 178 -19.65 -10.83 9.45
N GLY A 179 -18.45 -11.27 9.86
CA GLY A 179 -18.19 -12.60 10.39
C GLY A 179 -18.13 -13.69 9.34
N ARG A 180 -18.11 -13.35 8.04
CA ARG A 180 -17.96 -14.35 6.98
C ARG A 180 -16.50 -14.77 6.91
N VAL A 181 -16.28 -16.08 6.94
CA VAL A 181 -14.94 -16.67 6.78
C VAL A 181 -14.43 -16.39 5.36
N VAL A 182 -13.27 -15.72 5.29
CA VAL A 182 -12.54 -15.40 4.05
C VAL A 182 -11.48 -16.47 3.76
N ARG A 183 -10.85 -17.02 4.81
CA ARG A 183 -9.77 -18.00 4.69
C ARG A 183 -9.68 -18.85 5.95
N GLU A 184 -9.18 -20.08 5.78
CA GLU A 184 -8.69 -20.91 6.87
C GLU A 184 -7.33 -21.50 6.47
N THR A 185 -6.38 -21.50 7.40
CA THR A 185 -5.05 -22.07 7.19
C THR A 185 -4.63 -22.90 8.38
N PRO A 186 -4.25 -24.18 8.21
CA PRO A 186 -3.67 -24.96 9.29
C PRO A 186 -2.31 -24.38 9.69
N VAL A 187 -2.05 -24.29 10.98
CA VAL A 187 -0.75 -23.89 11.51
C VAL A 187 -0.06 -25.11 12.10
N ALA A 188 1.19 -25.34 11.70
CA ALA A 188 2.00 -26.40 12.26
C ALA A 188 2.14 -26.23 13.78
N ARG A 189 2.30 -27.34 14.49
CA ARG A 189 2.71 -27.36 15.90
C ARG A 189 4.23 -27.33 16.02
#